data_AF-A0A2N6CUC6-F1
#
_entry.id   AF-A0A2N6CUC6-F1
#
_cell.length_a   1.000
_cell.length_b   1.000
_cell.length_c   1.000
_cell.angle_alpha   90.00
_cell.angle_beta   90.00
_cell.angle_gamma   90.00
#
_symmetry.space_group_name_H-M   'P 1'
#
loop_
_entity.id
_entity.type
_entity.pdbx_description
1 polymer ?
#
loop_
_entity_poly.entity_id
_entity_poly.type
_entity_poly.pdbx_seq_one_letter_code
_entity_poly.pdbx_strand_id
1 'polypeptide(L)'
;MCANSRSEPTGRHNIIKAREVLMSLRFVTLYVLLQMVFLSTAGYANTTGYDVVTLKNGDIYNGTVAQPRFTLKTDYGVVSIPYARMARLLLGDDGEPDRITTHFGDRFSGELQERELTMLRVLDPTLPVAVEEIREIQFAHRTLRPKIYRAPDIVITQNDDNFSTRVISEELLMTSRDGLKITNSSDIQLLDVVSLNEGEDYLAQITSNDGEIVQGKFTQPAVTVETRFGSRLEIPFAHLSRLALRVNHSGKRTRFLSVLRVNPADLIQDSMRDGSLGPPMIAIGGGSFSRGDLQGDGDSDEKPPVKIRLAPFAIGIYEVTFREYDQFCDDTGRGKPDDQGWGRGSRPVVNVSWEDANAYAEWLSRRTGQRYRLPTDAEWEYAARGGTSSRFWWGNEVLPSRANCADCGSLWESEMSAPVGRFPPNPFGLHDTAGNIFEWVADCWRDNFSAETGNDTPAGDGECGKRVIRGGAWSFPVQEVRSANRWRDFPTRRSDDTCFRLVRELDD
;
A
#
# COMPACT_ATOMS: atom_id res chain seq x y z
N MET A 1 13.96 4.29 91.92
CA MET A 1 13.89 4.95 90.59
C MET A 1 12.46 5.48 90.44
N CYS A 2 12.03 6.41 91.30
CA CYS A 2 12.14 7.88 91.20
C CYS A 2 11.42 8.46 89.97
N ALA A 3 10.46 9.40 90.06
CA ALA A 3 9.69 9.99 91.15
C ALA A 3 8.63 10.93 90.51
N ASN A 4 7.48 11.12 91.19
CA ASN A 4 6.71 12.38 91.37
C ASN A 4 6.11 13.12 90.14
N SER A 5 4.99 13.85 90.21
CA SER A 5 3.93 14.12 91.20
C SER A 5 3.01 15.22 90.63
N ARG A 6 1.70 15.22 90.97
CA ARG A 6 0.80 16.41 91.18
C ARG A 6 0.57 17.32 89.95
N SER A 7 -0.53 18.07 89.72
CA SER A 7 -1.70 18.55 90.45
C SER A 7 -2.62 19.30 89.44
N GLU A 8 -3.94 19.30 89.62
CA GLU A 8 -4.83 20.39 89.12
C GLU A 8 -4.52 21.72 89.87
N PRO A 9 -5.20 22.89 89.71
CA PRO A 9 -6.28 23.36 88.83
C PRO A 9 -5.98 24.80 88.28
N THR A 10 -7.04 25.55 87.96
CA THR A 10 -7.12 27.02 87.74
C THR A 10 -6.81 27.48 86.30
N GLY A 11 -7.57 28.39 85.70
CA GLY A 11 -8.72 29.12 86.17
C GLY A 11 -8.82 30.42 85.37
N ARG A 12 -10.06 30.86 85.17
CA ARG A 12 -10.48 32.27 84.99
C ARG A 12 -9.94 33.01 83.76
N HIS A 13 -10.67 33.87 83.09
CA HIS A 13 -12.02 34.35 83.26
C HIS A 13 -12.41 35.00 81.93
N ASN A 14 -13.69 34.82 81.59
CA ASN A 14 -14.58 35.81 81.01
C ASN A 14 -14.00 36.71 79.93
N ILE A 15 -14.51 36.54 78.72
CA ILE A 15 -15.07 37.67 77.98
C ILE A 15 -16.16 37.14 77.03
N ILE A 16 -17.39 37.57 77.38
CA ILE A 16 -18.41 38.03 76.45
C ILE A 16 -19.35 36.98 75.82
N LYS A 17 -20.54 36.91 76.43
CA LYS A 17 -21.85 37.10 75.77
C LYS A 17 -21.77 37.35 74.26
N ALA A 18 -21.70 36.28 73.46
CA ALA A 18 -22.02 36.29 72.03
C ALA A 18 -22.33 34.87 71.50
N ARG A 19 -22.91 34.00 72.33
CA ARG A 19 -23.20 32.60 71.97
C ARG A 19 -24.69 32.26 71.89
N GLU A 20 -25.51 33.27 71.60
CA GLU A 20 -26.88 33.09 71.10
C GLU A 20 -27.10 33.64 69.68
N VAL A 21 -26.04 34.01 68.96
CA VAL A 21 -26.16 34.45 67.54
C VAL A 21 -25.24 33.66 66.59
N LEU A 22 -24.34 32.81 67.10
CA LEU A 22 -23.34 32.12 66.27
C LEU A 22 -23.70 30.67 65.84
N MET A 23 -24.89 30.17 66.19
CA MET A 23 -25.37 28.86 65.71
C MET A 23 -26.57 28.94 64.75
N SER A 24 -27.12 30.13 64.54
CA SER A 24 -28.20 30.37 63.55
C SER A 24 -27.71 31.08 62.29
N LEU A 25 -26.50 31.65 62.29
CA LEU A 25 -25.86 32.24 61.10
C LEU A 25 -24.97 31.27 60.29
N ARG A 26 -24.78 30.01 60.75
CA ARG A 26 -24.04 28.99 59.99
C ARG A 26 -24.92 28.10 59.10
N PHE A 27 -26.25 28.19 59.23
CA PHE A 27 -27.17 27.47 58.35
C PHE A 27 -27.81 28.32 57.25
N VAL A 28 -27.86 29.65 57.39
CA VAL A 28 -28.34 30.54 56.31
C VAL A 28 -27.20 31.00 55.38
N THR A 29 -25.96 31.05 55.86
CA THR A 29 -24.80 31.38 55.00
C THR A 29 -24.33 30.20 54.16
N LEU A 30 -24.66 28.96 54.52
CA LEU A 30 -24.36 27.79 53.68
C LEU A 30 -25.41 27.57 52.58
N TYR A 31 -26.66 28.02 52.78
CA TYR A 31 -27.72 27.88 51.78
C TYR A 31 -27.71 29.00 50.72
N VAL A 32 -27.25 30.21 51.07
CA VAL A 32 -27.03 31.28 50.09
C VAL A 32 -25.70 31.10 49.34
N LEU A 33 -24.67 30.46 49.93
CA LEU A 33 -23.51 30.02 49.13
C LEU A 33 -23.79 28.78 48.27
N LEU A 34 -24.76 27.91 48.61
CA LEU A 34 -25.14 26.79 47.72
C LEU A 34 -26.10 27.20 46.60
N GLN A 35 -26.83 28.31 46.73
CA GLN A 35 -27.66 28.86 45.62
C GLN A 35 -27.01 30.01 44.85
N MET A 36 -25.88 30.59 45.32
CA MET A 36 -25.01 31.45 44.50
C MET A 36 -23.78 30.74 43.93
N VAL A 37 -23.63 29.42 44.14
CA VAL A 37 -22.74 28.56 43.34
C VAL A 37 -23.50 27.88 42.19
N PHE A 38 -24.81 28.08 42.09
CA PHE A 38 -25.64 27.67 40.95
C PHE A 38 -25.88 28.78 39.91
N LEU A 39 -25.19 29.93 40.01
CA LEU A 39 -25.31 31.07 39.10
C LEU A 39 -23.95 31.76 38.85
N SER A 40 -22.90 31.01 38.48
CA SER A 40 -21.71 31.62 37.82
C SER A 40 -20.76 30.64 37.10
N THR A 41 -21.23 29.47 36.66
CA THR A 41 -20.52 28.71 35.60
C THR A 41 -21.38 28.57 34.35
N ALA A 42 -22.11 29.63 34.00
CA ALA A 42 -22.29 29.98 32.59
C ALA A 42 -20.98 30.68 32.17
N GLY A 43 -20.05 29.93 31.59
CA GLY A 43 -18.74 30.50 31.25
C GLY A 43 -17.61 29.51 30.96
N TYR A 44 -17.91 28.30 30.47
CA TYR A 44 -16.93 27.55 29.68
C TYR A 44 -17.55 27.20 28.32
N ALA A 45 -18.11 28.19 27.64
CA ALA A 45 -17.87 28.25 26.21
C ALA A 45 -16.38 28.63 26.07
N ASN A 46 -15.48 27.64 26.11
CA ASN A 46 -14.14 27.86 25.57
C ASN A 46 -14.33 28.01 24.06
N THR A 47 -14.62 29.23 23.64
CA THR A 47 -14.46 29.71 22.27
C THR A 47 -12.98 29.55 21.91
N THR A 48 -12.62 28.38 21.42
CA THR A 48 -11.35 28.20 20.72
C THR A 48 -11.58 28.76 19.32
N GLY A 49 -11.34 30.05 19.11
CA GLY A 49 -11.38 30.68 17.79
C GLY A 49 -10.56 29.88 16.78
N TYR A 50 -11.19 29.51 15.66
CA TYR A 50 -10.56 28.84 14.52
C TYR A 50 -10.76 29.73 13.31
N ASP A 51 -9.67 30.30 12.81
CA ASP A 51 -9.70 31.32 11.76
C ASP A 51 -9.47 30.72 10.35
N VAL A 52 -10.12 31.35 9.35
CA VAL A 52 -9.90 31.33 7.89
C VAL A 52 -10.80 30.40 7.04
N VAL A 53 -11.86 30.96 6.48
CA VAL A 53 -12.64 30.40 5.35
C VAL A 53 -12.15 31.05 4.05
N THR A 54 -11.92 30.26 2.99
CA THR A 54 -11.59 30.76 1.64
C THR A 54 -12.74 30.49 0.66
N LEU A 55 -13.23 31.54 0.01
CA LEU A 55 -14.31 31.48 -0.97
C LEU A 55 -13.82 31.12 -2.39
N LYS A 56 -14.75 30.74 -3.28
CA LYS A 56 -14.51 30.42 -4.70
C LYS A 56 -13.87 31.58 -5.47
N ASN A 57 -14.14 32.82 -5.06
CA ASN A 57 -13.56 34.03 -5.64
C ASN A 57 -12.19 34.42 -5.03
N GLY A 58 -11.70 33.68 -4.03
CA GLY A 58 -10.41 33.93 -3.36
C GLY A 58 -10.47 34.78 -2.09
N ASP A 59 -11.66 35.26 -1.69
CA ASP A 59 -11.81 36.07 -0.48
C ASP A 59 -11.62 35.25 0.81
N ILE A 60 -11.11 35.90 1.86
CA ILE A 60 -10.78 35.29 3.15
C ILE A 60 -11.65 35.89 4.26
N TYR A 61 -12.27 35.01 5.07
CA TYR A 61 -13.09 35.38 6.22
C TYR A 61 -12.59 34.78 7.54
N ASN A 62 -12.61 35.60 8.60
CA ASN A 62 -12.30 35.18 9.95
C ASN A 62 -13.60 34.96 10.73
N GLY A 63 -13.79 33.76 11.28
CA GLY A 63 -14.99 33.38 12.05
C GLY A 63 -14.61 32.55 13.28
N THR A 64 -15.58 32.19 14.11
CA THR A 64 -15.34 31.32 15.28
C THR A 64 -16.32 30.17 15.31
N VAL A 65 -15.83 28.92 15.34
CA VAL A 65 -16.68 27.72 15.47
C VAL A 65 -16.72 27.26 16.92
N ALA A 66 -17.93 27.11 17.46
CA ALA A 66 -18.17 26.79 18.87
C ALA A 66 -18.48 25.30 19.11
N GLN A 67 -17.66 24.37 18.59
CA GLN A 67 -17.83 22.95 18.89
C GLN A 67 -16.52 22.16 19.08
N PRO A 68 -16.54 21.09 19.90
CA PRO A 68 -15.34 20.36 20.26
C PRO A 68 -14.85 19.40 19.17
N ARG A 69 -15.74 18.91 18.30
CA ARG A 69 -15.45 17.87 17.30
C ARG A 69 -16.29 18.05 16.04
N PHE A 70 -15.76 17.51 14.96
CA PHE A 70 -16.30 17.49 13.62
C PHE A 70 -16.47 16.05 13.15
N THR A 71 -17.51 15.78 12.38
CA THR A 71 -17.90 14.41 12.02
C THR A 71 -17.97 14.24 10.52
N LEU A 72 -17.26 13.26 9.99
CA LEU A 72 -17.22 12.89 8.58
C LEU A 72 -17.68 11.45 8.42
N LYS A 73 -18.62 11.20 7.51
CA LYS A 73 -19.02 9.84 7.14
C LYS A 73 -18.18 9.40 5.95
N THR A 74 -17.19 8.57 6.24
CA THR A 74 -16.33 7.96 5.22
C THR A 74 -16.96 6.66 4.71
N ASP A 75 -16.43 6.11 3.63
CA ASP A 75 -16.79 4.78 3.13
C ASP A 75 -16.49 3.65 4.14
N TYR A 76 -15.64 3.94 5.13
CA TYR A 76 -15.13 3.01 6.13
C TYR A 76 -15.82 3.15 7.50
N GLY A 77 -16.77 4.08 7.61
CA GLY A 77 -17.45 4.43 8.85
C GLY A 77 -17.30 5.91 9.22
N VAL A 78 -17.73 6.24 10.43
CA VAL A 78 -17.82 7.63 10.89
C VAL A 78 -16.55 8.04 11.63
N VAL A 79 -15.86 9.06 11.12
CA VAL A 79 -14.70 9.66 11.76
C VAL A 79 -15.16 10.89 12.53
N SER A 80 -14.74 11.01 13.79
CA SER A 80 -14.93 12.21 14.60
C SER A 80 -13.58 12.80 14.95
N ILE A 81 -13.31 14.03 14.50
CA ILE A 81 -12.02 14.71 14.64
C ILE A 81 -12.22 15.97 15.48
N PRO A 82 -11.42 16.22 16.52
CA PRO A 82 -11.50 17.50 17.22
C PRO A 82 -11.20 18.66 16.28
N TYR A 83 -12.00 19.74 16.32
CA TYR A 83 -11.77 20.93 15.49
C TYR A 83 -10.33 21.47 15.63
N ALA A 84 -9.80 21.44 16.86
CA ALA A 84 -8.41 21.82 17.18
C ALA A 84 -7.31 21.04 16.46
N ARG A 85 -7.66 19.95 15.77
CA ARG A 85 -6.71 19.07 15.09
C ARG A 85 -6.84 19.10 13.58
N MET A 86 -7.92 19.69 13.05
CA MET A 86 -8.07 19.90 11.61
C MET A 86 -7.11 20.99 11.17
N ALA A 87 -6.52 20.82 9.98
CA ALA A 87 -5.68 21.81 9.32
C ALA A 87 -6.38 22.40 8.09
N ARG A 88 -7.09 21.55 7.35
CA ARG A 88 -7.76 21.91 6.10
C ARG A 88 -9.02 21.07 5.93
N LEU A 89 -10.11 21.69 5.48
CA LEU A 89 -11.31 21.03 4.97
C LEU A 89 -11.55 21.51 3.54
N LEU A 90 -11.59 20.59 2.60
CA LEU A 90 -11.94 20.82 1.20
C LEU A 90 -13.35 20.31 0.98
N LEU A 91 -14.23 21.17 0.48
CA LEU A 91 -15.59 20.78 0.12
C LEU A 91 -15.58 20.16 -1.28
N GLY A 92 -16.22 19.01 -1.42
CA GLY A 92 -16.44 18.39 -2.73
C GLY A 92 -17.47 19.17 -3.55
N ASP A 93 -17.33 19.17 -4.86
CA ASP A 93 -18.42 19.58 -5.76
C ASP A 93 -19.41 18.41 -5.93
N ASP A 94 -20.55 18.61 -6.59
CA ASP A 94 -21.61 17.59 -6.76
C ASP A 94 -21.06 16.23 -7.21
N GLY A 95 -21.06 15.26 -6.29
CA GLY A 95 -20.61 13.88 -6.52
C GLY A 95 -19.19 13.55 -6.04
N GLU A 96 -18.37 14.54 -5.65
CA GLU A 96 -17.04 14.34 -5.08
C GLU A 96 -17.06 14.37 -3.54
N PRO A 97 -16.24 13.55 -2.85
CA PRO A 97 -16.22 13.52 -1.38
C PRO A 97 -15.49 14.73 -0.80
N ASP A 98 -15.98 15.22 0.34
CA ASP A 98 -15.29 16.22 1.17
C ASP A 98 -14.01 15.63 1.75
N ARG A 99 -12.96 16.45 1.91
CA ARG A 99 -11.65 15.99 2.39
C ARG A 99 -11.17 16.79 3.58
N ILE A 100 -10.86 16.10 4.66
CA ILE A 100 -10.24 16.68 5.85
C ILE A 100 -8.75 16.30 5.87
N THR A 101 -7.89 17.29 6.07
CA THR A 101 -6.49 17.08 6.48
C THR A 101 -6.30 17.60 7.90
N THR A 102 -5.62 16.82 8.74
CA THR A 102 -5.28 17.19 10.12
C THR A 102 -3.88 17.80 10.19
N HIS A 103 -3.57 18.51 11.27
CA HIS A 103 -2.22 19.05 11.52
C HIS A 103 -1.15 17.97 11.70
N PHE A 104 -1.53 16.70 11.80
CA PHE A 104 -0.60 15.58 11.87
C PHE A 104 -0.37 14.90 10.52
N GLY A 105 -0.96 15.43 9.45
CA GLY A 105 -0.88 14.85 8.11
C GLY A 105 -1.90 13.75 7.83
N ASP A 106 -2.77 13.40 8.80
CA ASP A 106 -3.84 12.44 8.54
C ASP A 106 -4.88 13.06 7.57
N ARG A 107 -5.32 12.30 6.57
CA ARG A 107 -6.30 12.68 5.54
C ARG A 107 -7.47 11.71 5.55
N PHE A 108 -8.69 12.25 5.50
CA PHE A 108 -9.95 11.51 5.46
C PHE A 108 -10.86 12.08 4.38
N SER A 109 -11.49 11.21 3.58
CA SER A 109 -12.45 11.58 2.55
C SER A 109 -13.83 11.00 2.90
N GLY A 110 -14.90 11.76 2.66
CA GLY A 110 -16.26 11.32 2.95
C GLY A 110 -17.28 12.43 2.84
N GLU A 111 -18.51 12.14 3.26
CA GLU A 111 -19.63 13.07 3.24
C GLU A 111 -19.73 13.82 4.58
N LEU A 112 -19.81 15.15 4.52
CA LEU A 112 -20.14 15.97 5.68
C LEU A 112 -21.57 15.74 6.15
N GLN A 113 -21.70 15.50 7.45
CA GLN A 113 -23.02 15.34 8.07
C GLN A 113 -23.80 16.67 8.07
N GLU A 114 -25.11 16.62 7.86
CA GLU A 114 -25.99 17.80 7.72
C GLU A 114 -25.89 18.80 8.90
N ARG A 115 -25.69 18.29 10.11
CA ARG A 115 -25.45 19.13 11.32
C ARG A 115 -24.15 19.93 11.24
N GLU A 116 -23.12 19.37 10.61
CA GLU A 116 -21.79 19.99 10.48
C GLU A 116 -21.86 21.07 9.40
N LEU A 117 -22.57 20.81 8.29
CA LEU A 117 -22.92 21.82 7.29
C LEU A 117 -23.68 22.98 7.93
N THR A 118 -24.66 22.68 8.79
CA THR A 118 -25.42 23.70 9.54
C THR A 118 -24.56 24.51 10.49
N MET A 119 -23.50 23.92 11.04
CA MET A 119 -22.56 24.62 11.93
C MET A 119 -21.55 25.49 11.20
N LEU A 120 -21.08 25.04 10.04
CA LEU A 120 -20.28 25.87 9.14
C LEU A 120 -21.07 27.11 8.70
N ARG A 121 -22.42 27.04 8.65
CA ARG A 121 -23.30 28.20 8.43
C ARG A 121 -23.33 29.22 9.59
N VAL A 122 -22.78 28.91 10.77
CA VAL A 122 -22.78 29.80 11.96
C VAL A 122 -21.39 30.42 12.21
N LEU A 123 -20.52 30.44 11.19
CA LEU A 123 -19.18 31.05 11.31
C LEU A 123 -19.22 32.58 11.53
N ASP A 124 -20.32 33.24 11.18
CA ASP A 124 -20.82 34.51 11.72
C ASP A 124 -22.26 34.71 11.18
N PRO A 125 -23.30 34.93 12.00
CA PRO A 125 -24.67 35.18 11.50
C PRO A 125 -24.80 36.46 10.66
N THR A 126 -23.75 37.29 10.58
CA THR A 126 -23.69 38.48 9.73
C THR A 126 -23.02 38.25 8.36
N LEU A 127 -22.47 37.06 8.10
CA LEU A 127 -21.81 36.73 6.83
C LEU A 127 -22.81 36.22 5.79
N PRO A 128 -22.99 36.92 4.65
CA PRO A 128 -23.94 36.53 3.61
C PRO A 128 -23.27 35.62 2.57
N VAL A 129 -22.62 34.54 3.01
CA VAL A 129 -21.91 33.61 2.10
C VAL A 129 -22.70 32.32 1.98
N ALA A 130 -23.11 31.96 0.77
CA ALA A 130 -23.72 30.66 0.51
C ALA A 130 -22.65 29.55 0.60
N VAL A 131 -23.00 28.37 1.14
CA VAL A 131 -22.05 27.24 1.27
C VAL A 131 -21.43 26.86 -0.08
N GLU A 132 -22.20 27.03 -1.16
CA GLU A 132 -21.78 26.84 -2.55
C GLU A 132 -20.60 27.74 -2.97
N GLU A 133 -20.35 28.83 -2.24
CA GLU A 133 -19.24 29.76 -2.48
C GLU A 133 -17.99 29.40 -1.67
N ILE A 134 -18.03 28.43 -0.77
CA ILE A 134 -16.88 28.01 0.04
C ILE A 134 -16.19 26.84 -0.66
N ARG A 135 -14.88 26.97 -0.94
CA ARG A 135 -14.09 25.88 -1.55
C ARG A 135 -13.24 25.16 -0.52
N GLU A 136 -12.71 25.94 0.43
CA GLU A 136 -11.72 25.46 1.39
C GLU A 136 -11.87 26.21 2.71
N ILE A 137 -11.68 25.49 3.81
CA ILE A 137 -11.58 26.06 5.15
C ILE A 137 -10.23 25.65 5.72
N GLN A 138 -9.44 26.64 6.15
CA GLN A 138 -8.18 26.44 6.83
C GLN A 138 -8.38 26.63 8.34
N PHE A 139 -7.57 25.93 9.13
CA PHE A 139 -7.68 25.97 10.58
C PHE A 139 -6.33 26.38 11.19
N ALA A 140 -6.37 27.32 12.13
CA ALA A 140 -5.16 27.82 12.79
C ALA A 140 -4.52 26.76 13.70
N HIS A 141 -3.21 26.55 13.54
CA HIS A 141 -2.43 25.61 14.33
C HIS A 141 -2.21 26.12 15.76
N ARG A 142 -2.88 25.54 16.77
CA ARG A 142 -2.57 25.78 18.20
C ARG A 142 -1.76 24.65 18.80
N THR A 143 -0.70 25.01 19.54
CA THR A 143 0.26 24.12 20.20
C THR A 143 -0.39 23.32 21.34
N LEU A 144 -1.19 22.31 21.00
CA LEU A 144 -1.63 21.30 21.95
C LEU A 144 -0.69 20.10 21.84
N ARG A 145 0.08 19.83 22.92
CA ARG A 145 0.98 18.67 23.01
C ARG A 145 0.24 17.41 22.53
N PRO A 146 0.69 16.76 21.44
CA PRO A 146 -0.01 15.59 20.94
C PRO A 146 0.11 14.42 21.93
N LYS A 147 -0.98 13.68 22.13
CA LYS A 147 -0.87 12.26 22.49
C LYS A 147 -0.35 11.55 21.25
N ILE A 148 0.96 11.42 21.16
CA ILE A 148 1.63 10.64 20.12
C ILE A 148 1.45 9.17 20.52
N TYR A 149 0.80 8.36 19.68
CA TYR A 149 0.96 6.91 19.78
C TYR A 149 2.45 6.64 19.64
N ARG A 150 3.08 5.97 20.61
CA ARG A 150 4.54 5.71 20.54
C ARG A 150 4.94 4.87 19.31
N ALA A 151 3.99 4.13 18.73
CA ALA A 151 4.12 3.40 17.48
C ALA A 151 2.73 3.24 16.81
N PRO A 152 2.26 4.19 15.98
CA PRO A 152 1.00 4.04 15.25
C PRO A 152 1.14 3.03 14.11
N ASP A 153 0.02 2.43 13.72
CA ASP A 153 -0.14 1.75 12.44
C ASP A 153 -0.56 2.81 11.40
N ILE A 154 -0.02 2.76 10.19
CA ILE A 154 -0.35 3.69 9.11
C ILE A 154 -1.22 2.98 8.09
N VAL A 155 -2.40 3.51 7.85
CA VAL A 155 -3.30 3.03 6.80
C VAL A 155 -3.32 4.03 5.67
N ILE A 156 -3.13 3.57 4.45
CA ILE A 156 -3.34 4.32 3.21
C ILE A 156 -4.38 3.57 2.40
N THR A 157 -5.44 4.25 2.01
CA THR A 157 -6.51 3.70 1.18
C THR A 157 -6.27 4.01 -0.30
N GLN A 158 -7.07 3.41 -1.17
CA GLN A 158 -7.03 3.66 -2.62
C GLN A 158 -7.44 5.09 -3.00
N ASN A 159 -8.15 5.81 -2.14
CA ASN A 159 -8.56 7.21 -2.37
C ASN A 159 -7.56 8.23 -1.80
N ASP A 160 -6.34 7.77 -1.50
CA ASP A 160 -5.27 8.54 -0.84
C ASP A 160 -5.63 9.06 0.57
N ASP A 161 -6.64 8.48 1.22
CA ASP A 161 -6.79 8.69 2.66
C ASP A 161 -5.63 8.03 3.37
N ASN A 162 -4.97 8.78 4.22
CA ASN A 162 -3.79 8.33 4.96
C ASN A 162 -3.98 8.69 6.41
N PHE A 163 -4.01 7.73 7.31
CA PHE A 163 -4.27 8.03 8.71
C PHE A 163 -3.52 7.10 9.65
N SER A 164 -3.09 7.73 10.75
CA SER A 164 -2.46 7.07 11.90
C SER A 164 -3.54 6.39 12.73
N THR A 165 -3.36 5.10 12.94
CA THR A 165 -4.32 4.21 13.58
C THR A 165 -3.67 3.25 14.56
N ARG A 166 -4.51 2.43 15.17
CA ARG A 166 -4.16 1.15 15.76
C ARG A 166 -5.04 0.07 15.11
N VAL A 167 -4.46 -0.95 14.53
CA VAL A 167 -5.20 -2.14 14.07
C VAL A 167 -5.77 -2.86 15.29
N ILE A 168 -7.08 -3.15 15.24
CA ILE A 168 -7.81 -3.86 16.30
C ILE A 168 -8.02 -5.33 15.91
N SER A 169 -7.99 -5.66 14.62
CA SER A 169 -8.07 -7.03 14.12
C SER A 169 -6.81 -7.82 14.50
N GLU A 170 -6.84 -8.44 15.68
CA GLU A 170 -5.73 -9.28 16.17
C GLU A 170 -5.67 -10.61 15.44
N GLU A 171 -6.80 -11.12 14.92
CA GLU A 171 -6.88 -12.41 14.23
C GLU A 171 -7.43 -12.23 12.81
N LEU A 172 -6.66 -12.68 11.83
CA LEU A 172 -7.07 -12.79 10.45
C LEU A 172 -7.40 -14.24 10.15
N LEU A 173 -8.65 -14.46 9.76
CA LEU A 173 -9.20 -15.77 9.45
C LEU A 173 -9.10 -16.01 7.94
N MET A 174 -8.46 -17.10 7.56
CA MET A 174 -8.30 -17.51 6.18
C MET A 174 -8.75 -18.95 5.98
N THR A 175 -9.42 -19.21 4.87
CA THR A 175 -9.68 -20.58 4.41
C THR A 175 -8.63 -20.95 3.37
N SER A 176 -7.68 -21.81 3.75
CA SER A 176 -6.67 -22.37 2.84
C SER A 176 -7.09 -23.75 2.33
N ARG A 177 -6.27 -24.35 1.46
CA ARG A 177 -6.46 -25.75 1.03
C ARG A 177 -6.37 -26.76 2.17
N ASP A 178 -5.67 -26.41 3.25
CA ASP A 178 -5.47 -27.25 4.44
C ASP A 178 -6.52 -26.99 5.53
N GLY A 179 -7.52 -26.13 5.26
CA GLY A 179 -8.61 -25.78 6.17
C GLY A 179 -8.55 -24.33 6.66
N LEU A 180 -9.28 -24.05 7.74
CA LEU A 180 -9.31 -22.72 8.35
C LEU A 180 -7.99 -22.46 9.09
N LYS A 181 -7.27 -21.42 8.68
CA LYS A 181 -6.06 -20.88 9.31
C LYS A 181 -6.41 -19.57 10.00
N ILE A 182 -6.10 -19.50 11.29
CA ILE A 182 -6.16 -18.26 12.08
C ILE A 182 -4.73 -17.75 12.19
N THR A 183 -4.47 -16.55 11.68
CA THR A 183 -3.15 -15.92 11.82
C THR A 183 -3.27 -14.65 12.63
N ASN A 184 -2.44 -14.49 13.65
CA ASN A 184 -2.41 -13.23 14.36
C ASN A 184 -1.78 -12.16 13.47
N SER A 185 -2.34 -10.94 13.43
CA SER A 185 -1.73 -9.84 12.67
C SER A 185 -0.32 -9.48 13.17
N SER A 186 0.04 -9.85 14.41
CA SER A 186 1.41 -9.78 14.92
C SER A 186 2.37 -10.81 14.31
N ASP A 187 1.85 -11.87 13.72
CA ASP A 187 2.64 -12.99 13.21
C ASP A 187 2.89 -12.87 11.71
N ILE A 188 2.26 -11.89 11.06
CA ILE A 188 2.37 -11.60 9.63
C ILE A 188 3.60 -10.73 9.34
N GLN A 189 4.45 -11.21 8.45
CA GLN A 189 5.57 -10.49 7.84
C GLN A 189 5.15 -9.75 6.56
N LEU A 190 4.35 -10.40 5.70
CA LEU A 190 3.81 -9.84 4.46
C LEU A 190 2.37 -10.31 4.27
N LEU A 191 1.51 -9.43 3.76
CA LEU A 191 0.15 -9.76 3.33
C LEU A 191 -0.07 -9.18 1.95
N ASP A 192 -0.28 -10.06 0.99
CA ASP A 192 -0.71 -9.72 -0.36
C ASP A 192 -2.18 -10.09 -0.49
N VAL A 193 -3.00 -9.19 -1.04
CA VAL A 193 -4.44 -9.43 -1.25
C VAL A 193 -4.79 -9.13 -2.69
N VAL A 194 -5.44 -10.10 -3.34
CA VAL A 194 -5.99 -9.97 -4.69
C VAL A 194 -7.50 -10.13 -4.59
N SER A 195 -8.24 -9.13 -5.09
CA SER A 195 -9.69 -9.24 -5.27
C SER A 195 -9.98 -10.16 -6.44
N LEU A 196 -10.82 -11.17 -6.25
CA LEU A 196 -11.20 -12.13 -7.28
C LEU A 196 -12.47 -11.70 -8.03
N ASN A 197 -13.42 -11.03 -7.36
CA ASN A 197 -14.69 -10.54 -7.91
C ASN A 197 -15.14 -9.32 -7.11
N GLU A 198 -15.50 -8.18 -7.75
CA GLU A 198 -16.12 -6.93 -7.22
C GLU A 198 -16.16 -6.71 -5.69
N GLY A 199 -15.07 -7.01 -4.98
CA GLY A 199 -14.98 -6.91 -3.52
C GLY A 199 -15.66 -8.01 -2.68
N GLU A 200 -16.11 -9.12 -3.26
CA GLU A 200 -16.79 -10.22 -2.54
C GLU A 200 -15.86 -11.39 -2.16
N ASP A 201 -14.87 -11.69 -3.00
CA ASP A 201 -13.93 -12.80 -2.80
C ASP A 201 -12.49 -12.27 -2.84
N TYR A 202 -11.70 -12.56 -1.80
CA TYR A 202 -10.31 -12.09 -1.70
C TYR A 202 -9.37 -13.27 -1.55
N LEU A 203 -8.43 -13.44 -2.48
CA LEU A 203 -7.31 -14.35 -2.30
C LEU A 203 -6.20 -13.59 -1.58
N ALA A 204 -5.82 -14.08 -0.41
CA ALA A 204 -4.72 -13.54 0.36
C ALA A 204 -3.55 -14.52 0.39
N GLN A 205 -2.34 -13.98 0.31
CA GLN A 205 -1.11 -14.67 0.64
C GLN A 205 -0.52 -14.00 1.88
N ILE A 206 -0.47 -14.75 2.98
CA ILE A 206 0.24 -14.36 4.19
C ILE A 206 1.60 -15.03 4.20
N THR A 207 2.65 -14.25 4.38
CA THR A 207 3.95 -14.74 4.85
C THR A 207 4.07 -14.42 6.33
N SER A 208 4.22 -15.42 7.19
CA SER A 208 4.43 -15.23 8.63
C SER A 208 5.89 -14.90 8.97
N ASN A 209 6.15 -14.48 10.21
CA ASN A 209 7.49 -14.11 10.68
C ASN A 209 8.52 -15.24 10.64
N ASP A 210 8.07 -16.49 10.68
CA ASP A 210 8.89 -17.70 10.55
C ASP A 210 9.01 -18.18 9.10
N GLY A 211 8.44 -17.43 8.14
CA GLY A 211 8.53 -17.70 6.71
C GLY A 211 7.50 -18.72 6.20
N GLU A 212 6.55 -19.16 7.02
CA GLU A 212 5.41 -19.96 6.53
C GLU A 212 4.57 -19.10 5.59
N ILE A 213 4.18 -19.66 4.44
CA ILE A 213 3.34 -18.96 3.47
C ILE A 213 1.99 -19.66 3.37
N VAL A 214 0.94 -18.93 3.75
CA VAL A 214 -0.44 -19.39 3.74
C VAL A 214 -1.19 -18.65 2.66
N GLN A 215 -1.67 -19.37 1.65
CA GLN A 215 -2.59 -18.86 0.65
C GLN A 215 -4.01 -19.30 0.97
N GLY A 216 -4.97 -18.38 0.89
CA GLY A 216 -6.35 -18.71 1.20
C GLY A 216 -7.30 -17.55 0.97
N LYS A 217 -8.59 -17.82 1.11
CA LYS A 217 -9.61 -16.78 1.07
C LYS A 217 -9.75 -16.14 2.45
N PHE A 218 -9.72 -14.80 2.53
CA PHE A 218 -10.09 -14.16 3.79
C PHE A 218 -11.56 -14.42 4.09
N THR A 219 -11.87 -14.81 5.33
CA THR A 219 -13.26 -14.91 5.78
C THR A 219 -13.79 -13.58 6.32
N GLN A 220 -12.90 -12.61 6.55
CA GLN A 220 -13.24 -11.23 6.92
C GLN A 220 -12.73 -10.30 5.80
N PRO A 221 -13.60 -9.57 5.09
CA PRO A 221 -13.20 -8.79 3.92
C PRO A 221 -12.54 -7.44 4.29
N ALA A 222 -12.34 -7.15 5.57
CA ALA A 222 -11.89 -5.84 6.05
C ALA A 222 -10.94 -5.95 7.25
N VAL A 223 -10.11 -4.92 7.41
CA VAL A 223 -9.34 -4.67 8.65
C VAL A 223 -10.08 -3.65 9.51
N THR A 224 -10.22 -3.93 10.79
CA THR A 224 -10.75 -2.97 11.76
C THR A 224 -9.60 -2.16 12.36
N VAL A 225 -9.71 -0.84 12.28
CA VAL A 225 -8.72 0.08 12.83
C VAL A 225 -9.36 1.13 13.73
N GLU A 226 -8.64 1.54 14.77
CA GLU A 226 -8.98 2.69 15.60
C GLU A 226 -8.14 3.89 15.15
N THR A 227 -8.78 4.96 14.70
CA THR A 227 -8.08 6.22 14.40
C THR A 227 -7.47 6.80 15.66
N ARG A 228 -6.47 7.66 15.51
CA ARG A 228 -5.85 8.35 16.64
C ARG A 228 -6.81 9.21 17.48
N PHE A 229 -8.01 9.46 16.97
CA PHE A 229 -9.05 10.26 17.62
C PHE A 229 -10.13 9.39 18.29
N GLY A 230 -10.00 8.05 18.24
CA GLY A 230 -10.87 7.08 18.87
C GLY A 230 -12.02 6.57 18.01
N SER A 231 -12.06 6.91 16.71
CA SER A 231 -13.07 6.37 15.79
C SER A 231 -12.68 4.99 15.31
N ARG A 232 -13.61 4.04 15.31
CA ARG A 232 -13.40 2.72 14.70
C ARG A 232 -13.85 2.75 13.25
N LEU A 233 -13.00 2.24 12.36
CA LEU A 233 -13.26 2.12 10.94
C LEU A 233 -13.07 0.66 10.52
N GLU A 234 -13.94 0.20 9.64
CA GLU A 234 -13.79 -1.08 8.94
C GLU A 234 -13.37 -0.77 7.52
N ILE A 235 -12.15 -1.13 7.17
CA ILE A 235 -11.56 -0.81 5.88
C ILE A 235 -11.49 -2.10 5.08
N PRO A 236 -12.31 -2.25 4.04
CA PRO A 236 -12.21 -3.40 3.15
C PRO A 236 -10.78 -3.56 2.65
N PHE A 237 -10.27 -4.79 2.58
CA PHE A 237 -8.95 -5.04 2.01
C PHE A 237 -8.88 -4.53 0.56
N ALA A 238 -9.99 -4.60 -0.19
CA ALA A 238 -10.12 -3.96 -1.51
C ALA A 238 -9.75 -2.48 -1.50
N HIS A 239 -10.04 -1.74 -0.43
CA HIS A 239 -9.85 -0.29 -0.39
C HIS A 239 -8.49 0.09 0.21
N LEU A 240 -7.70 -0.88 0.69
CA LEU A 240 -6.34 -0.61 1.14
C LEU A 240 -5.41 -0.44 -0.06
N SER A 241 -4.50 0.52 0.06
CA SER A 241 -3.32 0.67 -0.79
C SER A 241 -2.08 0.21 -0.02
N ARG A 242 -1.99 0.58 1.26
CA ARG A 242 -0.89 0.19 2.16
C ARG A 242 -1.34 0.14 3.61
N LEU A 243 -0.89 -0.85 4.35
CA LEU A 243 -1.04 -0.93 5.80
C LEU A 243 0.33 -1.22 6.42
N ALA A 244 0.88 -0.27 7.17
CA ALA A 244 2.16 -0.42 7.86
C ALA A 244 1.95 -0.54 9.36
N LEU A 245 2.37 -1.66 9.95
CA LEU A 245 2.16 -1.90 11.38
C LEU A 245 3.35 -1.40 12.21
N ARG A 246 3.04 -0.79 13.37
CA ARG A 246 3.97 -0.41 14.44
C ARG A 246 5.12 0.48 13.98
N VAL A 247 4.81 1.56 13.26
CA VAL A 247 5.81 2.51 12.73
C VAL A 247 6.49 3.25 13.90
N ASN A 248 7.75 2.92 14.21
CA ASN A 248 8.54 3.63 15.22
C ASN A 248 9.42 4.74 14.62
N HIS A 249 9.82 5.70 15.45
CA HIS A 249 10.74 6.79 15.08
C HIS A 249 12.23 6.38 15.10
N SER A 250 12.55 5.12 15.39
CA SER A 250 13.92 4.62 15.59
C SER A 250 14.41 3.67 14.48
N GLY A 251 13.70 3.59 13.34
CA GLY A 251 14.18 2.92 12.13
C GLY A 251 14.38 1.41 12.24
N LYS A 252 13.75 0.73 13.21
CA LYS A 252 13.84 -0.75 13.31
C LYS A 252 12.45 -1.39 13.30
N ARG A 253 12.23 -2.13 12.21
CA ARG A 253 11.08 -3.00 11.84
C ARG A 253 9.77 -2.28 11.54
N THR A 254 9.69 -1.71 10.34
CA THR A 254 8.42 -1.49 9.62
C THR A 254 7.96 -2.84 9.06
N ARG A 255 6.76 -3.30 9.43
CA ARG A 255 6.09 -4.41 8.73
C ARG A 255 5.17 -3.80 7.68
N PHE A 256 5.35 -4.19 6.43
CA PHE A 256 4.59 -3.65 5.30
C PHE A 256 3.55 -4.68 4.87
N LEU A 257 2.29 -4.27 4.83
CA LEU A 257 1.22 -4.96 4.11
C LEU A 257 0.96 -4.08 2.88
N SER A 258 1.31 -4.57 1.70
CA SER A 258 1.11 -3.87 0.43
C SER A 258 -0.11 -4.50 -0.23
N VAL A 259 -1.18 -3.73 -0.39
CA VAL A 259 -2.32 -4.20 -1.17
C VAL A 259 -2.09 -3.73 -2.59
N LEU A 260 -1.71 -4.69 -3.43
CA LEU A 260 -1.46 -4.46 -4.84
C LEU A 260 -2.75 -4.01 -5.53
N ARG A 261 -2.71 -2.92 -6.31
CA ARG A 261 -3.77 -2.60 -7.27
C ARG A 261 -3.65 -3.54 -8.46
N VAL A 262 -4.53 -4.52 -8.51
CA VAL A 262 -4.88 -5.19 -9.76
C VAL A 262 -6.37 -4.99 -9.93
N ASN A 263 -6.78 -4.27 -10.97
CA ASN A 263 -8.18 -4.26 -11.37
C ASN A 263 -8.50 -5.69 -11.83
N PRO A 264 -9.49 -6.38 -11.24
CA PRO A 264 -9.85 -7.73 -11.67
C PRO A 264 -10.21 -7.79 -13.17
N ALA A 265 -10.69 -6.69 -13.76
CA ALA A 265 -10.95 -6.61 -15.19
C ALA A 265 -9.67 -6.66 -16.06
N ASP A 266 -8.50 -6.35 -15.50
CA ASP A 266 -7.22 -6.42 -16.20
C ASP A 266 -6.60 -7.84 -16.08
N LEU A 267 -7.13 -8.71 -15.22
CA LEU A 267 -6.66 -10.10 -15.10
C LEU A 267 -7.20 -10.93 -16.25
N ILE A 268 -6.28 -11.60 -16.95
CA ILE A 268 -6.60 -12.48 -18.06
C ILE A 268 -6.04 -13.86 -17.77
N GLN A 269 -6.89 -14.87 -17.86
CA GLN A 269 -6.46 -16.26 -17.81
C GLN A 269 -7.26 -17.08 -18.82
N ASP A 270 -6.62 -17.39 -19.95
CA ASP A 270 -7.30 -18.11 -21.02
C ASP A 270 -7.47 -19.59 -20.67
N SER A 271 -8.62 -20.15 -21.05
CA SER A 271 -8.84 -21.58 -20.99
C SER A 271 -8.22 -22.27 -22.20
N MET A 272 -7.49 -23.36 -21.96
CA MET A 272 -7.02 -24.26 -22.99
C MET A 272 -8.16 -25.17 -23.48
N ARG A 273 -8.03 -25.76 -24.67
CA ARG A 273 -9.04 -26.66 -25.28
C ARG A 273 -9.48 -27.84 -24.42
N ASP A 274 -8.69 -28.25 -23.43
CA ASP A 274 -9.02 -29.36 -22.51
C ASP A 274 -9.64 -28.89 -21.19
N GLY A 275 -9.90 -27.59 -21.04
CA GLY A 275 -10.47 -26.98 -19.84
C GLY A 275 -9.43 -26.61 -18.76
N SER A 276 -8.14 -26.92 -18.97
CA SER A 276 -7.08 -26.38 -18.12
C SER A 276 -6.88 -24.88 -18.36
N LEU A 277 -6.25 -24.18 -17.43
CA LEU A 277 -6.00 -22.75 -17.52
C LEU A 277 -4.57 -22.47 -17.95
N GLY A 278 -4.39 -21.48 -18.82
CA GLY A 278 -3.08 -20.91 -19.14
C GLY A 278 -2.49 -20.12 -17.97
N PRO A 279 -1.26 -19.61 -18.14
CA PRO A 279 -0.62 -18.74 -17.15
C PRO A 279 -1.49 -17.51 -16.87
N PRO A 280 -1.52 -17.02 -15.62
CA PRO A 280 -2.22 -15.79 -15.29
C PRO A 280 -1.47 -14.59 -15.88
N MET A 281 -2.22 -13.74 -16.57
CA MET A 281 -1.73 -12.55 -17.26
C MET A 281 -2.38 -11.32 -16.66
N ILE A 282 -1.72 -10.17 -16.82
CA ILE A 282 -2.31 -8.87 -16.54
C ILE A 282 -2.23 -7.97 -17.78
N ALA A 283 -3.35 -7.33 -18.13
CA ALA A 283 -3.44 -6.34 -19.18
C ALA A 283 -2.78 -5.03 -18.71
N ILE A 284 -1.92 -4.47 -19.56
CA ILE A 284 -1.28 -3.17 -19.36
C ILE A 284 -1.68 -2.29 -20.54
N GLY A 285 -2.23 -1.10 -20.24
CA GLY A 285 -2.77 -0.18 -21.25
C GLY A 285 -1.74 0.43 -22.23
N GLY A 286 -0.47 0.06 -22.14
CA GLY A 286 0.60 0.65 -22.95
C GLY A 286 0.78 2.15 -22.69
N GLY A 287 1.33 2.86 -23.67
CA GLY A 287 1.58 4.30 -23.57
C GLY A 287 3.00 4.66 -23.98
N SER A 288 3.53 5.77 -23.46
CA SER A 288 4.91 6.19 -23.74
C SER A 288 5.76 6.18 -22.49
N PHE A 289 6.97 5.64 -22.59
CA PHE A 289 7.95 5.64 -21.51
C PHE A 289 9.37 5.88 -22.03
N SER A 290 10.29 6.20 -21.12
CA SER A 290 11.72 6.29 -21.44
C SER A 290 12.40 4.97 -21.10
N ARG A 291 12.87 4.27 -22.13
CA ARG A 291 13.65 3.04 -22.02
C ARG A 291 15.14 3.35 -21.80
N GLY A 292 15.84 2.49 -21.08
CA GLY A 292 17.27 2.57 -20.80
C GLY A 292 17.62 3.24 -19.47
N ASP A 293 18.90 3.53 -19.28
CA ASP A 293 19.43 4.06 -18.03
C ASP A 293 19.05 5.53 -17.80
N LEU A 294 18.06 5.75 -16.93
CA LEU A 294 17.57 7.08 -16.58
C LEU A 294 18.35 7.76 -15.44
N GLN A 295 19.20 6.99 -14.75
CA GLN A 295 19.91 7.44 -13.55
C GLN A 295 21.37 7.80 -13.85
N GLY A 296 21.88 7.38 -15.02
CA GLY A 296 23.20 7.72 -15.53
C GLY A 296 24.32 6.81 -15.02
N ASP A 297 23.98 5.76 -14.27
CA ASP A 297 24.90 4.82 -13.64
C ASP A 297 24.81 3.38 -14.19
N GLY A 298 24.07 3.19 -15.27
CA GLY A 298 24.04 1.94 -16.04
C GLY A 298 25.16 1.83 -17.07
N ASP A 299 25.21 0.68 -17.72
CA ASP A 299 26.23 0.35 -18.72
C ASP A 299 25.99 1.03 -20.08
N SER A 300 26.93 0.90 -21.01
CA SER A 300 26.85 1.58 -22.32
C SER A 300 25.74 1.06 -23.23
N ASP A 301 25.33 -0.18 -23.03
CA ASP A 301 24.27 -0.89 -23.76
C ASP A 301 22.85 -0.55 -23.27
N GLU A 302 22.76 0.16 -22.15
CA GLU A 302 21.52 0.72 -21.60
C GLU A 302 21.29 2.17 -22.09
N LYS A 303 22.20 2.71 -22.91
CA LYS A 303 22.24 4.13 -23.32
C LYS A 303 22.11 4.28 -24.84
N PRO A 304 21.78 5.49 -25.34
CA PRO A 304 21.13 6.57 -24.60
C PRO A 304 19.68 6.19 -24.24
N PRO A 305 19.04 6.84 -23.27
CA PRO A 305 17.61 6.67 -23.05
C PRO A 305 16.80 7.05 -24.29
N VAL A 306 15.82 6.22 -24.65
CA VAL A 306 14.96 6.43 -25.82
C VAL A 306 13.50 6.43 -25.39
N LYS A 307 12.71 7.36 -25.94
CA LYS A 307 11.26 7.39 -25.72
C LYS A 307 10.59 6.37 -26.64
N ILE A 308 9.93 5.37 -26.07
CA ILE A 308 9.22 4.32 -26.80
C ILE A 308 7.71 4.49 -26.60
N ARG A 309 6.93 4.20 -27.65
CA ARG A 309 5.47 4.06 -27.57
C ARG A 309 5.07 2.59 -27.73
N LEU A 310 4.26 2.11 -26.80
CA LEU A 310 3.71 0.76 -26.75
C LEU A 310 2.20 0.79 -26.93
N ALA A 311 1.67 -0.17 -27.69
CA ALA A 311 0.25 -0.52 -27.69
C ALA A 311 -0.11 -1.22 -26.36
N PRO A 312 -1.40 -1.35 -26.01
CA PRO A 312 -1.82 -2.23 -24.94
C PRO A 312 -1.44 -3.69 -25.21
N PHE A 313 -1.06 -4.41 -24.16
CA PHE A 313 -0.73 -5.84 -24.22
C PHE A 313 -0.99 -6.48 -22.86
N ALA A 314 -1.15 -7.80 -22.82
CA ALA A 314 -1.13 -8.55 -21.56
C ALA A 314 0.21 -9.25 -21.38
N ILE A 315 0.69 -9.33 -20.14
CA ILE A 315 1.96 -9.97 -19.80
C ILE A 315 1.82 -10.89 -18.59
N GLY A 316 2.59 -11.97 -18.56
CA GLY A 316 2.58 -12.94 -17.47
C GLY A 316 2.91 -12.28 -16.14
N ILE A 317 2.04 -12.50 -15.15
CA ILE A 317 2.24 -12.01 -13.78
C ILE A 317 3.54 -12.59 -13.19
N TYR A 318 3.82 -13.84 -13.54
CA TYR A 318 4.99 -14.61 -13.13
C TYR A 318 5.82 -15.05 -14.34
N GLU A 319 7.06 -15.44 -14.08
CA GLU A 319 7.83 -16.31 -14.97
C GLU A 319 7.07 -17.63 -15.22
N VAL A 320 7.25 -18.26 -16.39
CA VAL A 320 6.64 -19.57 -16.66
C VAL A 320 7.22 -20.60 -15.71
N THR A 321 6.35 -21.34 -15.03
CA THR A 321 6.73 -22.28 -13.99
C THR A 321 7.07 -23.67 -14.57
N PHE A 322 7.81 -24.47 -13.81
CA PHE A 322 8.01 -25.89 -14.12
C PHE A 322 6.69 -26.65 -14.29
N ARG A 323 5.66 -26.35 -13.48
CA ARG A 323 4.35 -26.99 -13.60
C ARG A 323 3.71 -26.74 -14.97
N GLU A 324 3.74 -25.49 -15.43
CA GLU A 324 3.18 -25.10 -16.72
C GLU A 324 4.01 -25.66 -17.88
N TYR A 325 5.34 -25.60 -17.77
CA TYR A 325 6.24 -26.14 -18.78
C TYR A 325 6.19 -27.68 -18.86
N ASP A 326 5.99 -28.36 -17.73
CA ASP A 326 5.83 -29.81 -17.70
C ASP A 326 4.59 -30.25 -18.48
N GLN A 327 3.48 -29.49 -18.41
CA GLN A 327 2.30 -29.75 -19.23
C GLN A 327 2.62 -29.62 -20.73
N PHE A 328 3.41 -28.62 -21.12
CA PHE A 328 3.88 -28.49 -22.49
C PHE A 328 4.74 -29.70 -22.93
N CYS A 329 5.67 -30.14 -22.08
CA CYS A 329 6.47 -31.33 -22.35
C CYS A 329 5.59 -32.58 -22.52
N ASP A 330 4.62 -32.77 -21.64
CA ASP A 330 3.71 -33.92 -21.66
C ASP A 330 2.81 -33.92 -22.92
N ASP A 331 2.30 -32.74 -23.32
CA ASP A 331 1.47 -32.58 -24.52
C ASP A 331 2.23 -32.77 -25.83
N THR A 332 3.53 -32.44 -25.85
CA THR A 332 4.34 -32.43 -27.09
C THR A 332 5.32 -33.60 -27.20
N GLY A 333 5.48 -34.39 -26.14
CA GLY A 333 6.49 -35.45 -26.06
C GLY A 333 7.93 -34.94 -25.93
N ARG A 334 8.13 -33.64 -25.63
CA ARG A 334 9.46 -33.08 -25.38
C ARG A 334 9.98 -33.54 -24.02
N GLY A 335 11.30 -33.70 -23.93
CA GLY A 335 11.96 -34.00 -22.66
C GLY A 335 11.80 -32.85 -21.66
N LYS A 336 11.54 -33.19 -20.40
CA LYS A 336 11.46 -32.21 -19.31
C LYS A 336 12.86 -31.68 -18.97
N PRO A 337 13.06 -30.35 -18.84
CA PRO A 337 14.35 -29.80 -18.46
C PRO A 337 14.69 -30.16 -17.01
N ASP A 338 15.99 -30.27 -16.72
CA ASP A 338 16.52 -30.49 -15.37
C ASP A 338 16.14 -29.33 -14.44
N ASP A 339 15.80 -29.64 -13.19
CA ASP A 339 15.44 -28.67 -12.15
C ASP A 339 16.58 -28.35 -11.19
N GLN A 340 17.80 -28.79 -11.50
CA GLN A 340 19.01 -28.62 -10.69
C GLN A 340 18.89 -29.23 -9.28
N GLY A 341 17.89 -30.09 -9.03
CA GLY A 341 17.56 -30.56 -7.69
C GLY A 341 16.94 -29.50 -6.77
N TRP A 342 16.59 -28.31 -7.28
CA TRP A 342 15.94 -27.24 -6.51
C TRP A 342 14.44 -27.47 -6.29
N GLY A 343 13.89 -28.43 -7.03
CA GLY A 343 12.48 -28.77 -7.07
C GLY A 343 11.75 -28.12 -8.25
N ARG A 344 10.62 -28.73 -8.61
CA ARG A 344 9.73 -28.30 -9.71
C ARG A 344 8.52 -27.51 -9.17
N GLY A 345 7.39 -27.59 -9.88
CA GLY A 345 6.13 -27.02 -9.42
C GLY A 345 6.05 -25.53 -9.73
N SER A 346 5.95 -24.68 -8.71
CA SER A 346 5.75 -23.23 -8.86
C SER A 346 7.06 -22.44 -8.98
N ARG A 347 8.20 -23.11 -9.15
CA ARG A 347 9.47 -22.45 -9.48
C ARG A 347 9.51 -22.12 -10.96
N PRO A 348 10.19 -21.04 -11.38
CA PRO A 348 10.40 -20.75 -12.79
C PRO A 348 11.09 -21.93 -13.47
N VAL A 349 10.68 -22.25 -14.69
CA VAL A 349 11.37 -23.25 -15.50
C VAL A 349 12.74 -22.71 -15.88
N VAL A 350 13.79 -23.47 -15.59
CA VAL A 350 15.17 -23.15 -15.97
C VAL A 350 15.70 -24.20 -16.95
N ASN A 351 16.93 -24.04 -17.43
CA ASN A 351 17.52 -24.89 -18.46
C ASN A 351 16.72 -24.94 -19.77
N VAL A 352 16.06 -23.83 -20.11
CA VAL A 352 15.31 -23.65 -21.36
C VAL A 352 15.99 -22.61 -22.24
N SER A 353 16.05 -22.88 -23.55
CA SER A 353 16.61 -21.94 -24.51
C SER A 353 15.58 -20.93 -25.00
N TRP A 354 16.04 -19.91 -25.72
CA TRP A 354 15.13 -18.95 -26.37
C TRP A 354 14.22 -19.65 -27.39
N GLU A 355 14.74 -20.67 -28.08
CA GLU A 355 13.96 -21.49 -29.02
C GLU A 355 12.91 -22.34 -28.31
N ASP A 356 13.25 -22.90 -27.15
CA ASP A 356 12.31 -23.64 -26.31
C ASP A 356 11.19 -22.75 -25.77
N ALA A 357 11.52 -21.51 -25.40
CA ALA A 357 10.55 -20.52 -24.92
C ALA A 357 9.56 -20.11 -26.04
N ASN A 358 10.04 -19.91 -27.27
CA ASN A 358 9.16 -19.66 -28.41
C ASN A 358 8.29 -20.88 -28.75
N ALA A 359 8.86 -22.09 -28.71
CA ALA A 359 8.08 -23.31 -28.93
C ALA A 359 6.94 -23.48 -27.90
N TYR A 360 7.20 -23.09 -26.64
CA TYR A 360 6.16 -23.03 -25.60
C TYR A 360 5.08 -21.99 -25.94
N ALA A 361 5.47 -20.77 -26.32
CA ALA A 361 4.53 -19.71 -26.69
C ALA A 361 3.64 -20.09 -27.89
N GLU A 362 4.21 -20.73 -28.91
CA GLU A 362 3.48 -21.24 -30.08
C GLU A 362 2.53 -22.40 -29.73
N TRP A 363 2.95 -23.29 -28.82
CA TRP A 363 2.06 -24.33 -28.31
C TRP A 363 0.89 -23.72 -27.54
N LEU A 364 1.16 -22.80 -26.61
CA LEU A 364 0.12 -22.16 -25.81
C LEU A 364 -0.86 -21.41 -26.70
N SER A 365 -0.37 -20.68 -27.71
CA SER A 365 -1.21 -19.99 -28.69
C SER A 365 -2.19 -20.94 -29.39
N ARG A 366 -1.71 -22.11 -29.83
CA ARG A 366 -2.57 -23.13 -30.46
C ARG A 366 -3.59 -23.72 -29.50
N ARG A 367 -3.23 -23.85 -28.22
CA ARG A 367 -4.08 -24.44 -27.17
C ARG A 367 -5.18 -23.52 -26.68
N THR A 368 -4.95 -22.21 -26.66
CA THR A 368 -5.91 -21.19 -26.21
C THR A 368 -6.67 -20.55 -27.37
N GLY A 369 -6.10 -20.57 -28.58
CA GLY A 369 -6.59 -19.79 -29.71
C GLY A 369 -6.23 -18.30 -29.66
N GLN A 370 -5.42 -17.90 -28.67
CA GLN A 370 -4.93 -16.53 -28.50
C GLN A 370 -3.49 -16.41 -29.02
N ARG A 371 -3.00 -15.18 -29.22
CA ARG A 371 -1.63 -14.95 -29.68
C ARG A 371 -0.69 -14.70 -28.50
N TYR A 372 0.07 -15.72 -28.14
CA TYR A 372 1.15 -15.66 -27.16
C TYR A 372 2.53 -15.58 -27.83
N ARG A 373 3.44 -14.82 -27.22
CA ARG A 373 4.83 -14.65 -27.68
C ARG A 373 5.73 -14.26 -26.51
N LEU A 374 7.04 -14.24 -26.73
CA LEU A 374 7.95 -13.53 -25.83
C LEU A 374 7.67 -12.02 -25.88
N PRO A 375 7.86 -11.30 -24.75
CA PRO A 375 7.84 -9.85 -24.75
C PRO A 375 8.94 -9.30 -25.65
N THR A 376 8.73 -8.11 -26.21
CA THR A 376 9.85 -7.33 -26.74
C THR A 376 10.73 -6.80 -25.59
N ASP A 377 11.94 -6.37 -25.92
CA ASP A 377 12.85 -5.71 -25.00
C ASP A 377 12.23 -4.45 -24.37
N ALA A 378 11.39 -3.72 -25.12
CA ALA A 378 10.69 -2.54 -24.63
C ALA A 378 9.46 -2.88 -23.77
N GLU A 379 8.64 -3.85 -24.17
CA GLU A 379 7.49 -4.32 -23.37
C GLU A 379 7.95 -4.81 -22.01
N TRP A 380 9.02 -5.61 -21.98
CA TRP A 380 9.56 -6.15 -20.74
C TRP A 380 9.99 -5.03 -19.79
N GLU A 381 10.78 -4.06 -20.27
CA GLU A 381 11.25 -2.97 -19.42
C GLU A 381 10.13 -2.05 -18.95
N TYR A 382 9.17 -1.75 -19.82
CA TYR A 382 7.98 -0.99 -19.47
C TYR A 382 7.19 -1.67 -18.36
N ALA A 383 6.98 -2.99 -18.50
CA ALA A 383 6.29 -3.79 -17.53
C ALA A 383 7.06 -3.86 -16.21
N ALA A 384 8.37 -4.11 -16.25
CA ALA A 384 9.25 -4.21 -15.07
C ALA A 384 9.30 -2.90 -14.26
N ARG A 385 9.29 -1.74 -14.95
CA ARG A 385 9.30 -0.41 -14.30
C ARG A 385 8.02 -0.10 -13.53
N GLY A 386 6.88 -0.67 -13.93
CA GLY A 386 5.59 -0.39 -13.30
C GLY A 386 5.25 1.10 -13.22
N GLY A 387 5.55 1.86 -14.29
CA GLY A 387 5.34 3.31 -14.34
C GLY A 387 6.39 4.18 -13.64
N THR A 388 7.43 3.60 -13.05
CA THR A 388 8.51 4.35 -12.38
C THR A 388 9.70 4.64 -13.30
N SER A 389 10.47 5.67 -12.97
CA SER A 389 11.74 6.03 -13.64
C SER A 389 12.99 5.72 -12.81
N SER A 390 12.84 5.12 -11.63
CA SER A 390 13.93 4.79 -10.72
C SER A 390 14.75 3.58 -11.17
N ARG A 391 15.87 3.29 -10.47
CA ARG A 391 16.73 2.11 -10.70
C ARG A 391 15.91 0.81 -10.63
N PHE A 392 15.17 0.66 -9.55
CA PHE A 392 14.25 -0.44 -9.31
C PHE A 392 12.82 0.11 -9.33
N TRP A 393 11.83 -0.76 -9.53
CA TRP A 393 10.43 -0.33 -9.45
C TRP A 393 10.04 0.19 -8.06
N TRP A 394 10.77 -0.21 -7.00
CA TRP A 394 10.55 0.24 -5.62
C TRP A 394 11.35 1.50 -5.24
N GLY A 395 12.15 2.06 -6.16
CA GLY A 395 12.96 3.26 -5.92
C GLY A 395 14.42 3.09 -6.29
N ASN A 396 15.27 4.00 -5.79
CA ASN A 396 16.69 4.08 -6.15
C ASN A 396 17.63 3.38 -5.17
N GLU A 397 17.10 2.95 -4.03
CA GLU A 397 17.86 2.31 -2.96
C GLU A 397 17.73 0.79 -3.02
N VAL A 398 18.81 0.11 -2.66
CA VAL A 398 18.78 -1.33 -2.43
C VAL A 398 17.99 -1.59 -1.16
N LEU A 399 16.95 -2.41 -1.26
CA LEU A 399 16.12 -2.81 -0.13
C LEU A 399 16.20 -4.33 0.03
N PRO A 400 16.44 -4.83 1.25
CA PRO A 400 16.56 -6.27 1.48
C PRO A 400 15.24 -6.99 1.20
N SER A 401 15.35 -8.23 0.74
CA SER A 401 14.26 -9.17 0.47
C SER A 401 13.19 -8.62 -0.49
N ARG A 402 13.59 -7.75 -1.44
CA ARG A 402 12.72 -7.25 -2.54
C ARG A 402 12.84 -8.07 -3.82
N ALA A 403 13.88 -8.89 -3.93
CA ALA A 403 14.21 -9.70 -5.09
C ALA A 403 15.04 -10.90 -4.63
N ASN A 404 15.14 -11.93 -5.47
CA ASN A 404 16.12 -13.00 -5.29
C ASN A 404 17.36 -12.71 -6.14
N CYS A 405 18.44 -12.26 -5.54
CA CYS A 405 19.70 -11.96 -6.22
C CYS A 405 20.86 -12.05 -5.22
N ALA A 406 22.10 -12.10 -5.67
CA ALA A 406 23.24 -11.99 -4.78
C ALA A 406 23.23 -10.62 -4.06
N ASP A 407 23.40 -10.66 -2.74
CA ASP A 407 23.31 -9.51 -1.83
C ASP A 407 21.92 -8.84 -1.74
N CYS A 408 20.85 -9.51 -2.18
CA CYS A 408 19.48 -9.02 -2.00
C CYS A 408 18.90 -9.30 -0.61
N GLY A 409 19.51 -10.17 0.21
CA GLY A 409 19.01 -10.59 1.52
C GLY A 409 17.80 -11.53 1.43
N SER A 410 17.75 -12.36 0.39
CA SER A 410 16.70 -13.35 0.11
C SER A 410 17.05 -14.70 0.77
N LEU A 411 16.05 -15.55 1.06
CA LEU A 411 16.29 -16.91 1.58
C LEU A 411 16.99 -17.84 0.56
N TRP A 412 16.93 -17.48 -0.72
CA TRP A 412 17.42 -18.28 -1.84
C TRP A 412 18.64 -17.66 -2.54
N GLU A 413 19.11 -16.50 -2.05
CA GLU A 413 20.18 -15.76 -2.71
C GLU A 413 21.45 -16.62 -2.87
N SER A 414 22.09 -16.55 -4.03
CA SER A 414 23.32 -17.29 -4.33
C SER A 414 23.25 -18.82 -4.18
N GLU A 415 22.06 -19.41 -4.02
CA GLU A 415 21.88 -20.85 -3.87
C GLU A 415 20.95 -21.44 -4.93
N MET A 416 19.80 -20.82 -5.20
CA MET A 416 18.79 -21.36 -6.11
C MET A 416 17.74 -20.30 -6.50
N SER A 417 16.84 -20.65 -7.43
CA SER A 417 15.62 -19.86 -7.66
C SER A 417 14.76 -19.76 -6.39
N ALA A 418 13.76 -18.90 -6.38
CA ALA A 418 12.62 -18.95 -5.47
C ALA A 418 11.38 -19.45 -6.25
N PRO A 419 10.37 -20.03 -5.58
CA PRO A 419 9.03 -20.11 -6.18
C PRO A 419 8.58 -18.73 -6.68
N VAL A 420 7.85 -18.67 -7.79
CA VAL A 420 7.34 -17.38 -8.30
C VAL A 420 6.37 -16.75 -7.30
N GLY A 421 6.31 -15.41 -7.28
CA GLY A 421 5.40 -14.65 -6.43
C GLY A 421 5.79 -14.57 -4.95
N ARG A 422 7.07 -14.83 -4.64
CA ARG A 422 7.59 -14.73 -3.26
C ARG A 422 8.03 -13.31 -2.89
N PHE A 423 8.32 -12.48 -3.88
CA PHE A 423 8.70 -11.08 -3.69
C PHE A 423 7.52 -10.16 -3.99
N PRO A 424 7.49 -8.95 -3.40
CA PRO A 424 6.44 -7.99 -3.68
C PRO A 424 6.32 -7.70 -5.18
N PRO A 425 5.09 -7.57 -5.71
CA PRO A 425 4.87 -7.19 -7.09
C PRO A 425 5.12 -5.69 -7.31
N ASN A 426 5.44 -5.33 -8.54
CA ASN A 426 5.58 -3.94 -8.95
C ASN A 426 4.20 -3.24 -9.11
N PRO A 427 4.13 -1.93 -9.38
CA PRO A 427 2.84 -1.23 -9.49
C PRO A 427 1.90 -1.71 -10.61
N PHE A 428 2.39 -2.48 -11.59
CA PHE A 428 1.57 -3.16 -12.59
C PHE A 428 1.19 -4.59 -12.19
N GLY A 429 1.52 -5.02 -10.97
CA GLY A 429 1.17 -6.33 -10.47
C GLY A 429 2.06 -7.48 -10.91
N LEU A 430 3.19 -7.20 -11.58
CA LEU A 430 4.14 -8.24 -11.96
C LEU A 430 5.06 -8.57 -10.80
N HIS A 431 5.29 -9.87 -10.60
CA HIS A 431 6.29 -10.37 -9.67
C HIS A 431 7.59 -10.71 -10.40
N ASP A 432 8.67 -10.72 -9.62
CA ASP A 432 9.96 -11.30 -10.01
C ASP A 432 10.59 -10.68 -11.27
N THR A 433 10.16 -9.47 -11.69
CA THR A 433 10.84 -8.72 -12.77
C THR A 433 12.19 -8.15 -12.33
N ALA A 434 12.58 -8.35 -11.08
CA ALA A 434 13.88 -8.00 -10.54
C ALA A 434 14.38 -9.21 -9.74
N GLY A 435 15.44 -9.84 -10.25
CA GLY A 435 16.01 -11.08 -9.71
C GLY A 435 15.20 -12.32 -10.07
N ASN A 436 15.37 -13.36 -9.25
CA ASN A 436 14.96 -14.73 -9.49
C ASN A 436 15.71 -15.37 -10.65
N ILE A 437 15.26 -15.22 -11.89
CA ILE A 437 15.89 -15.82 -13.06
C ILE A 437 15.85 -14.81 -14.23
N PHE A 438 16.91 -14.75 -15.04
CA PHE A 438 16.89 -13.92 -16.23
C PHE A 438 15.82 -14.38 -17.21
N GLU A 439 15.18 -13.44 -17.90
CA GLU A 439 14.07 -13.74 -18.79
C GLU A 439 14.41 -13.44 -20.25
N TRP A 440 14.21 -14.44 -21.12
CA TRP A 440 14.30 -14.27 -22.57
C TRP A 440 13.26 -13.28 -23.10
N VAL A 441 13.71 -12.36 -23.96
CA VAL A 441 12.84 -11.47 -24.75
C VAL A 441 13.04 -11.70 -26.25
N ALA A 442 12.17 -11.14 -27.09
CA ALA A 442 12.15 -11.41 -28.53
C ALA A 442 13.38 -10.86 -29.27
N ASP A 443 13.95 -9.75 -28.81
CA ASP A 443 14.93 -8.94 -29.54
C ASP A 443 16.31 -9.61 -29.73
N CYS A 444 16.93 -9.37 -30.89
CA CYS A 444 18.38 -9.53 -31.03
C CYS A 444 19.12 -8.56 -30.11
N TRP A 445 20.30 -8.97 -29.65
CA TRP A 445 21.20 -8.06 -28.96
C TRP A 445 21.67 -6.90 -29.86
N ARG A 446 21.75 -5.71 -29.27
CA ARG A 446 22.43 -4.53 -29.82
C ARG A 446 23.24 -3.86 -28.72
N ASP A 447 24.40 -3.32 -29.10
CA ASP A 447 25.37 -2.74 -28.17
C ASP A 447 24.92 -1.43 -27.52
N ASN A 448 23.84 -0.81 -28.00
CA ASN A 448 23.22 0.40 -27.44
C ASN A 448 21.88 0.70 -28.15
N PHE A 449 21.19 1.75 -27.72
CA PHE A 449 19.88 2.17 -28.23
C PHE A 449 19.94 3.32 -29.25
N SER A 450 21.12 3.68 -29.76
CA SER A 450 21.25 4.85 -30.66
C SER A 450 20.50 4.71 -31.99
N ALA A 451 20.24 3.48 -32.43
CA ALA A 451 19.57 3.16 -33.70
C ALA A 451 18.05 2.96 -33.58
N GLU A 452 17.45 3.25 -32.42
CA GLU A 452 16.03 3.02 -32.18
C GLU A 452 15.13 4.15 -32.68
N THR A 453 13.99 3.78 -33.27
CA THR A 453 13.09 4.70 -33.97
C THR A 453 11.88 5.12 -33.14
N GLY A 454 11.84 4.79 -31.85
CA GLY A 454 10.77 5.20 -30.91
C GLY A 454 9.52 4.30 -30.91
N ASN A 455 9.48 3.26 -31.74
CA ASN A 455 8.41 2.27 -31.79
C ASN A 455 8.87 0.94 -31.22
N ASP A 456 7.91 0.16 -30.75
CA ASP A 456 8.15 -1.21 -30.27
C ASP A 456 8.19 -2.21 -31.41
N THR A 457 9.34 -2.30 -32.07
CA THR A 457 9.59 -3.32 -33.08
C THR A 457 10.80 -4.11 -32.63
N PRO A 458 10.68 -5.45 -32.44
CA PRO A 458 11.81 -6.27 -32.03
C PRO A 458 13.02 -6.03 -32.94
N ALA A 459 14.19 -5.87 -32.33
CA ALA A 459 15.42 -5.67 -33.08
C ALA A 459 15.81 -6.93 -33.88
N GLY A 460 16.01 -6.78 -35.20
CA GLY A 460 16.71 -7.75 -36.07
C GLY A 460 15.87 -8.45 -37.14
N ASP A 461 16.53 -9.07 -38.12
CA ASP A 461 15.99 -9.73 -39.32
C ASP A 461 15.92 -11.26 -39.24
N GLY A 462 16.10 -11.84 -38.04
CA GLY A 462 15.85 -13.26 -37.74
C GLY A 462 17.09 -14.06 -37.36
N GLU A 463 18.28 -13.73 -37.89
CA GLU A 463 19.55 -14.41 -37.54
C GLU A 463 20.34 -13.63 -36.49
N CYS A 464 19.93 -13.76 -35.22
CA CYS A 464 20.64 -13.11 -34.11
C CYS A 464 21.80 -13.99 -33.62
N GLY A 465 23.02 -13.43 -33.57
CA GLY A 465 24.14 -14.08 -32.87
C GLY A 465 23.88 -14.24 -31.37
N LYS A 466 23.19 -13.27 -30.76
CA LYS A 466 22.73 -13.32 -29.36
C LYS A 466 21.36 -12.66 -29.22
N ARG A 467 20.57 -13.13 -28.26
CA ARG A 467 19.27 -12.54 -27.86
C ARG A 467 19.42 -11.82 -26.52
N VAL A 468 18.55 -10.85 -26.28
CA VAL A 468 18.52 -10.11 -25.01
C VAL A 468 17.90 -11.00 -23.93
N ILE A 469 18.43 -10.90 -22.70
CA ILE A 469 17.81 -11.39 -21.46
C ILE A 469 17.73 -10.26 -20.43
N ARG A 470 16.72 -10.31 -19.57
CA ARG A 470 16.36 -9.21 -18.65
C ARG A 470 16.12 -9.68 -17.22
N GLY A 471 16.20 -8.76 -16.25
CA GLY A 471 15.73 -8.97 -14.87
C GLY A 471 16.79 -9.33 -13.83
N GLY A 472 17.91 -9.91 -14.23
CA GLY A 472 18.89 -10.48 -13.30
C GLY A 472 18.47 -11.85 -12.79
N ALA A 473 19.34 -12.53 -12.05
CA ALA A 473 19.06 -13.86 -11.49
C ALA A 473 19.60 -14.03 -10.06
N TRP A 474 19.23 -15.12 -9.41
CA TRP A 474 19.56 -15.49 -8.02
C TRP A 474 21.05 -15.41 -7.67
N SER A 475 21.93 -15.65 -8.63
CA SER A 475 23.39 -15.65 -8.50
C SER A 475 24.07 -14.33 -8.89
N PHE A 476 23.30 -13.36 -9.41
CA PHE A 476 23.83 -12.10 -9.92
C PHE A 476 23.63 -10.97 -8.92
N PRO A 477 24.55 -9.99 -8.87
CA PRO A 477 24.53 -8.95 -7.87
C PRO A 477 23.38 -7.97 -8.10
N VAL A 478 22.95 -7.27 -7.04
CA VAL A 478 21.81 -6.34 -7.06
C VAL A 478 21.88 -5.23 -8.12
N GLN A 479 23.06 -4.89 -8.62
CA GLN A 479 23.23 -3.92 -9.70
C GLN A 479 22.68 -4.44 -11.05
N GLU A 480 22.58 -5.76 -11.23
CA GLU A 480 22.08 -6.41 -12.44
C GLU A 480 20.56 -6.67 -12.40
N VAL A 481 19.89 -6.41 -11.27
CA VAL A 481 18.41 -6.47 -11.16
C VAL A 481 17.72 -5.11 -11.39
N ARG A 482 18.48 -4.09 -11.82
CA ARG A 482 17.90 -2.79 -12.20
C ARG A 482 16.97 -2.97 -13.39
N SER A 483 15.88 -2.20 -13.43
CA SER A 483 14.89 -2.29 -14.52
C SER A 483 15.49 -2.03 -15.90
N ALA A 484 16.54 -1.19 -15.97
CA ALA A 484 17.25 -0.85 -17.20
C ALA A 484 18.33 -1.87 -17.59
N ASN A 485 18.73 -2.77 -16.69
CA ASN A 485 19.83 -3.70 -16.96
C ASN A 485 19.46 -4.65 -18.11
N ARG A 486 20.48 -5.01 -18.89
CA ARG A 486 20.37 -5.90 -20.04
C ARG A 486 21.53 -6.87 -20.02
N TRP A 487 21.23 -8.10 -20.40
CA TRP A 487 22.24 -9.11 -20.68
C TRP A 487 21.95 -9.78 -22.03
N ARG A 488 22.84 -10.68 -22.44
CA ARG A 488 22.72 -11.39 -23.71
C ARG A 488 23.27 -12.79 -23.64
N ASP A 489 22.61 -13.70 -24.33
CA ASP A 489 23.17 -15.02 -24.57
C ASP A 489 22.77 -15.60 -25.92
N PHE A 490 23.43 -16.70 -26.29
CA PHE A 490 23.12 -17.44 -27.51
C PHE A 490 21.71 -18.04 -27.40
N PRO A 491 20.89 -17.97 -28.47
CA PRO A 491 19.51 -18.46 -28.44
C PRO A 491 19.39 -19.94 -28.13
N THR A 492 20.45 -20.72 -28.34
CA THR A 492 20.53 -22.16 -28.06
C THR A 492 21.03 -22.49 -26.65
N ARG A 493 21.49 -21.51 -25.86
CA ARG A 493 21.95 -21.76 -24.50
C ARG A 493 20.79 -22.22 -23.63
N ARG A 494 21.07 -23.22 -22.80
CA ARG A 494 20.20 -23.66 -21.69
C ARG A 494 21.00 -23.53 -20.41
N SER A 495 20.47 -22.78 -19.45
CA SER A 495 21.16 -22.46 -18.21
C SER A 495 20.18 -22.35 -17.05
N ASP A 496 20.70 -22.56 -15.85
CA ASP A 496 19.95 -22.52 -14.59
C ASP A 496 19.60 -21.11 -14.10
N ASP A 497 20.10 -20.10 -14.81
CA ASP A 497 19.86 -18.67 -14.61
C ASP A 497 19.01 -18.05 -15.73
N THR A 498 18.49 -18.83 -16.69
CA THR A 498 17.62 -18.34 -17.78
C THR A 498 16.26 -19.05 -17.82
N CYS A 499 15.19 -18.25 -17.88
CA CYS A 499 13.79 -18.64 -18.06
C CYS A 499 13.09 -17.65 -19.02
N PHE A 500 11.77 -17.51 -18.93
CA PHE A 500 10.98 -16.55 -19.69
C PHE A 500 9.62 -16.28 -19.05
N ARG A 501 9.03 -15.12 -19.37
CA ARG A 501 7.59 -14.87 -19.25
C ARG A 501 6.98 -14.59 -20.62
N LEU A 502 5.65 -14.59 -20.69
CA LEU A 502 4.94 -14.41 -21.96
C LEU A 502 4.22 -13.07 -22.04
N VAL A 503 4.03 -12.61 -23.28
CA VAL A 503 3.03 -11.62 -23.67
C VAL A 503 1.90 -12.32 -24.40
N ARG A 504 0.67 -11.87 -24.15
CA ARG A 504 -0.53 -12.18 -24.90
C ARG A 504 -1.01 -10.89 -25.55
N GLU A 505 -1.23 -10.91 -26.85
CA GLU A 505 -1.79 -9.76 -27.55
C GLU A 505 -3.25 -9.53 -27.12
N LEU A 506 -3.66 -8.26 -27.11
CA LEU A 506 -5.04 -7.86 -26.88
C LEU A 506 -5.65 -7.53 -28.23
N ASP A 507 -6.86 -8.01 -28.47
CA ASP A 507 -7.63 -7.63 -29.65
C ASP A 507 -8.03 -6.15 -29.52
N ASP A 508 -7.93 -5.41 -30.63
CA ASP A 508 -8.31 -3.98 -30.73
C ASP A 508 -9.80 -3.72 -30.47
#